data_AF-A0A0D2N090-F1
#
_entry.id   AF-A0A0D2N090-F1
#
_cell.length_a   1.000
_cell.length_b   1.000
_cell.length_c   1.000
_cell.angle_alpha   90.00
_cell.angle_beta   90.00
_cell.angle_gamma   90.00
#
_symmetry.space_group_name_H-M   'P 1'
#
loop_
_entity.id
_entity.type
_entity.pdbx_description
1 polymer ?
#
loop_
_entity_poly.entity_id
_entity_poly.type
_entity_poly.pdbx_seq_one_letter_code
_entity_poly.pdbx_strand_id
1 'polypeptide(L)'
;MGGVVGRACAEQDMDGEWFFDDAGLHLPVGQGRTTPRATAFTLRAARRRRAAQTLSLLPASPVPPPKRFRRVRTAVILALYQLYAVERWITSRDRTPLLVVHTGVPEHSVVLDAYAPFDLAAWSSAITALRANGSRRKPTPQGTVMLTSFAHFRSYYTIVPIPGVEHLAMQQQLYATINLLRMGCSARSAFTLEDPGETTKDRFISSYLLPESTVHPTTATTGRHSSPRFSSFKVEPIQAALAIFGIYSIEFASVSHSLLVDGLLCDTTLAGNKIWTARIGAPCVGLLQPTDRIIDSSFVAALLSLVLATRNRLTSSRAIHSSARTHSPSH
;
A
#
# COMPACT_ATOMS: atom_id res chain seq x y z
N MET A 1 -28.09 30.27 0.18
CA MET A 1 -28.01 29.17 -0.80
C MET A 1 -27.30 28.00 -0.13
N GLY A 2 -28.09 27.07 0.42
CA GLY A 2 -27.59 25.93 1.19
C GLY A 2 -27.20 24.77 0.27
N GLY A 3 -25.95 24.29 0.40
CA GLY A 3 -25.44 23.12 -0.30
C GLY A 3 -25.64 21.85 0.52
N VAL A 4 -26.30 20.87 -0.09
CA VAL A 4 -26.64 19.56 0.49
C VAL A 4 -25.38 18.72 0.67
N VAL A 5 -25.11 18.30 1.90
CA VAL A 5 -24.08 17.31 2.25
C VAL A 5 -24.69 15.92 2.05
N GLY A 6 -24.20 15.16 1.07
CA GLY A 6 -24.62 13.78 0.84
C GLY A 6 -24.15 12.86 1.97
N ARG A 7 -25.02 12.62 2.96
CA ARG A 7 -24.96 11.42 3.80
C ARG A 7 -25.40 10.25 2.94
N ALA A 8 -24.56 9.23 2.78
CA ALA A 8 -25.03 7.94 2.30
C ALA A 8 -25.88 7.31 3.41
N CYS A 9 -27.20 7.52 3.34
CA CYS A 9 -28.18 6.67 4.02
C CYS A 9 -28.18 5.33 3.29
N ALA A 10 -27.80 4.25 3.99
CA ALA A 10 -28.09 2.90 3.54
C ALA A 10 -29.57 2.66 3.81
N GLU A 11 -30.38 2.74 2.76
CA GLU A 11 -31.79 2.39 2.77
C GLU A 11 -31.89 0.86 2.82
N GLN A 12 -32.43 0.36 3.93
CA GLN A 12 -32.89 -1.03 4.07
C GLN A 12 -34.19 -1.14 3.29
N ASP A 13 -34.27 -2.07 2.32
CA ASP A 13 -35.49 -2.86 2.20
C ASP A 13 -35.30 -4.18 1.43
N MET A 14 -36.03 -5.18 1.93
CA MET A 14 -36.59 -6.36 1.27
C MET A 14 -35.69 -7.59 1.02
N ASP A 15 -35.70 -8.47 2.02
CA ASP A 15 -35.98 -9.91 1.91
C ASP A 15 -35.42 -10.68 0.71
N GLY A 16 -34.26 -11.30 0.93
CA GLY A 16 -33.73 -12.37 0.11
C GLY A 16 -33.00 -13.38 0.99
N GLU A 17 -33.76 -14.20 1.72
CA GLU A 17 -33.22 -15.39 2.37
C GLU A 17 -32.51 -16.26 1.32
N TRP A 18 -31.19 -16.39 1.46
CA TRP A 18 -30.44 -17.41 0.73
C TRP A 18 -30.53 -18.71 1.52
N PHE A 19 -31.53 -19.52 1.18
CA PHE A 19 -31.57 -20.94 1.54
C PHE A 19 -30.30 -21.61 1.00
N PHE A 20 -29.46 -22.12 1.90
CA PHE A 20 -28.44 -23.10 1.55
C PHE A 20 -29.06 -24.49 1.75
N ASP A 21 -29.61 -25.06 0.68
CA ASP A 21 -30.04 -26.45 0.65
C ASP A 21 -28.82 -27.36 0.82
N ASP A 22 -28.85 -28.13 1.90
CA ASP A 22 -27.91 -29.23 2.19
C ASP A 22 -28.40 -30.47 1.43
N ALA A 23 -28.13 -30.51 0.12
CA ALA A 23 -28.48 -31.65 -0.72
C ALA A 23 -27.45 -32.78 -0.54
N GLY A 24 -27.78 -33.71 0.36
CA GLY A 24 -27.08 -34.98 0.55
C GLY A 24 -26.96 -35.80 -0.73
N LEU A 25 -25.76 -36.32 -0.97
CA LEU A 25 -25.49 -37.28 -2.04
C LEU A 25 -26.19 -38.61 -1.77
N HIS A 26 -27.30 -38.87 -2.46
CA HIS A 26 -27.73 -40.24 -2.78
C HIS A 26 -27.10 -40.68 -4.11
N LEU A 27 -26.20 -41.65 -4.06
CA LEU A 27 -25.63 -42.33 -5.23
C LEU A 27 -26.64 -43.37 -5.75
N PRO A 28 -26.92 -43.43 -7.07
CA PRO A 28 -27.60 -44.58 -7.65
C PRO A 28 -26.56 -45.68 -7.95
N VAL A 29 -26.87 -46.90 -7.51
CA VAL A 29 -26.18 -48.13 -7.90
C VAL A 29 -26.66 -48.51 -9.30
N GLY A 30 -25.74 -48.60 -10.27
CA GLY A 30 -26.05 -49.04 -11.62
C GLY A 30 -24.78 -49.41 -12.39
N GLN A 31 -24.73 -50.67 -12.82
CA GLN A 31 -23.59 -51.40 -13.40
C GLN A 31 -23.16 -50.92 -14.81
N GLY A 32 -21.87 -51.12 -15.13
CA GLY A 32 -21.48 -51.67 -16.43
C GLY A 32 -20.69 -50.79 -17.41
N ARG A 33 -19.46 -51.26 -17.71
CA ARG A 33 -18.57 -50.94 -18.86
C ARG A 33 -17.82 -49.61 -18.85
N THR A 34 -16.61 -49.65 -18.30
CA THR A 34 -15.56 -48.64 -18.44
C THR A 34 -14.86 -48.74 -19.79
N THR A 35 -14.97 -47.68 -20.61
CA THR A 35 -14.01 -47.41 -21.68
C THR A 35 -12.81 -46.63 -21.09
N PRO A 36 -11.55 -47.02 -21.35
CA PRO A 36 -10.37 -46.45 -20.67
C PRO A 36 -10.04 -44.99 -21.06
N ARG A 37 -10.77 -44.41 -22.03
CA ARG A 37 -10.55 -43.03 -22.51
C ARG A 37 -11.30 -41.97 -21.69
N ALA A 38 -12.44 -42.33 -21.08
CA ALA A 38 -13.27 -41.40 -20.29
C ALA A 38 -12.70 -41.16 -18.87
N THR A 39 -12.04 -42.15 -18.29
CA THR A 39 -11.40 -42.08 -16.96
C THR A 39 -10.18 -41.16 -16.93
N ALA A 40 -9.40 -41.09 -18.01
CA ALA A 40 -8.23 -40.20 -18.07
C ALA A 40 -8.64 -38.71 -18.19
N PHE A 41 -9.74 -38.42 -18.89
CA PHE A 41 -10.26 -37.05 -19.05
C PHE A 41 -10.88 -36.54 -17.75
N THR A 42 -11.64 -37.38 -17.06
CA THR A 42 -12.22 -37.08 -15.73
C THR A 42 -11.16 -36.94 -14.64
N LEU A 43 -10.11 -37.76 -14.62
CA LEU A 43 -8.97 -37.61 -13.71
C LEU A 43 -8.14 -36.35 -13.98
N ARG A 44 -7.90 -35.98 -15.25
CA ARG A 44 -7.25 -34.71 -15.61
C ARG A 44 -8.10 -33.51 -15.23
N ALA A 45 -9.42 -33.56 -15.43
CA ALA A 45 -10.35 -32.52 -15.01
C ALA A 45 -10.42 -32.40 -13.47
N ALA A 46 -10.42 -33.52 -12.74
CA ALA A 46 -10.39 -33.56 -11.28
C ALA A 46 -9.06 -33.06 -10.70
N ARG A 47 -7.91 -33.44 -11.30
CA ARG A 47 -6.60 -32.89 -10.93
C ARG A 47 -6.50 -31.39 -11.24
N ARG A 48 -7.03 -30.93 -12.38
CA ARG A 48 -7.10 -29.49 -12.71
C ARG A 48 -8.00 -28.72 -11.73
N ARG A 49 -9.13 -29.29 -11.31
CA ARG A 49 -10.02 -28.71 -10.28
C ARG A 49 -9.35 -28.65 -8.90
N ARG A 50 -8.65 -29.71 -8.46
CA ARG A 50 -7.85 -29.69 -7.20
C ARG A 50 -6.70 -28.69 -7.26
N ALA A 51 -5.99 -28.61 -8.38
CA ALA A 51 -4.92 -27.65 -8.57
C ALA A 51 -5.44 -26.20 -8.55
N ALA A 52 -6.58 -25.93 -9.21
CA ALA A 52 -7.24 -24.62 -9.16
C ALA A 52 -7.71 -24.26 -7.73
N GLN A 53 -8.25 -25.21 -6.96
CA GLN A 53 -8.66 -24.98 -5.57
C GLN A 53 -7.49 -24.60 -4.62
N THR A 54 -6.25 -24.91 -5.01
CA THR A 54 -5.05 -24.62 -4.19
C THR A 54 -4.36 -23.32 -4.58
N LEU A 55 -4.86 -22.59 -5.59
CA LEU A 55 -4.33 -21.27 -5.96
C LEU A 55 -5.03 -20.18 -5.15
N SER A 56 -4.25 -19.30 -4.52
CA SER A 56 -4.76 -18.06 -3.93
C SER A 56 -4.64 -16.96 -4.96
N LEU A 57 -5.75 -16.32 -5.29
CA LEU A 57 -5.77 -15.14 -6.14
C LEU A 57 -5.66 -13.91 -5.24
N LEU A 58 -4.59 -13.13 -5.43
CA LEU A 58 -4.30 -11.94 -4.64
C LEU A 58 -4.09 -10.75 -5.57
N PRO A 59 -4.46 -9.52 -5.18
CA PRO A 59 -4.12 -8.34 -5.94
C PRO A 59 -2.62 -8.28 -6.21
N ALA A 60 -2.23 -7.88 -7.43
CA ALA A 60 -0.85 -7.55 -7.72
C ALA A 60 -0.46 -6.31 -6.89
N SER A 61 0.01 -6.53 -5.67
CA SER A 61 0.39 -5.47 -4.73
C SER A 61 1.90 -5.30 -4.73
N PRO A 62 2.44 -4.09 -4.50
CA PRO A 62 3.84 -3.90 -4.16
C PRO A 62 4.25 -4.62 -2.85
N VAL A 63 3.29 -5.08 -2.04
CA VAL A 63 3.56 -5.86 -0.82
C VAL A 63 4.00 -7.27 -1.20
N PRO A 64 5.08 -7.80 -0.58
CA PRO A 64 5.56 -9.14 -0.89
C PRO A 64 4.44 -10.17 -0.71
N PRO A 65 4.40 -11.20 -1.57
CA PRO A 65 3.41 -12.25 -1.46
C PRO A 65 3.46 -12.92 -0.08
N PRO A 66 2.38 -13.59 0.35
CA PRO A 66 2.39 -14.29 1.63
C PRO A 66 3.60 -15.21 1.72
N LYS A 67 4.23 -15.27 2.90
CA LYS A 67 5.42 -16.09 3.12
C LYS A 67 5.14 -17.52 2.67
N ARG A 68 6.11 -18.11 1.96
CA ARG A 68 6.01 -19.48 1.44
C ARG A 68 4.89 -19.67 0.39
N PHE A 69 4.68 -18.66 -0.44
CA PHE A 69 3.94 -18.79 -1.68
C PHE A 69 4.84 -18.49 -2.88
N ARG A 70 4.58 -19.17 -3.98
CA ARG A 70 5.20 -18.90 -5.28
C ARG A 70 4.15 -18.39 -6.24
N ARG A 71 4.46 -17.30 -6.94
CA ARG A 71 3.60 -16.81 -8.03
C ARG A 71 3.62 -17.81 -9.19
N VAL A 72 2.44 -18.21 -9.66
CA VAL A 72 2.26 -19.20 -10.73
C VAL A 72 1.69 -18.56 -11.98
N ARG A 73 0.81 -17.57 -11.83
CA ARG A 73 0.24 -16.81 -12.95
C ARG A 73 0.15 -15.35 -12.60
N THR A 74 0.28 -14.50 -13.61
CA THR A 74 0.08 -13.06 -13.52
C THR A 74 -1.15 -12.65 -14.31
N ALA A 75 -1.72 -11.51 -13.96
CA ALA A 75 -2.79 -10.88 -14.74
C ALA A 75 -4.04 -11.75 -14.96
N VAL A 76 -4.47 -12.47 -13.93
CA VAL A 76 -5.75 -13.19 -13.89
C VAL A 76 -6.88 -12.17 -13.73
N ILE A 77 -7.73 -12.06 -14.74
CA ILE A 77 -8.88 -11.16 -14.73
C ILE A 77 -10.08 -11.85 -14.11
N LEU A 78 -10.73 -11.18 -13.15
CA LEU A 78 -12.03 -11.58 -12.61
C LEU A 78 -13.06 -10.49 -12.86
N ALA A 79 -14.15 -10.85 -13.57
CA ALA A 79 -15.31 -9.98 -13.78
C ALA A 79 -16.25 -10.01 -12.57
N LEU A 80 -17.04 -8.94 -12.38
CA LEU A 80 -17.96 -8.72 -11.26
C LEU A 80 -17.28 -8.41 -9.92
N TYR A 81 -16.02 -8.01 -9.95
CA TYR A 81 -15.24 -7.67 -8.76
C TYR A 81 -14.64 -6.27 -8.90
N GLN A 82 -14.40 -5.64 -7.76
CA GLN A 82 -13.76 -4.33 -7.66
C GLN A 82 -12.70 -4.36 -6.55
N LEU A 83 -11.59 -3.66 -6.77
CA LEU A 83 -10.56 -3.44 -5.76
C LEU A 83 -10.82 -2.17 -4.96
N TYR A 84 -10.55 -2.22 -3.66
CA TYR A 84 -10.56 -1.06 -2.78
C TYR A 84 -9.26 -0.98 -1.98
N ALA A 85 -8.63 0.19 -1.96
CA ALA A 85 -7.55 0.50 -1.04
C ALA A 85 -8.11 0.85 0.34
N VAL A 86 -7.46 0.38 1.40
CA VAL A 86 -7.80 0.72 2.78
C VAL A 86 -6.69 1.59 3.37
N GLU A 87 -7.01 2.85 3.68
CA GLU A 87 -6.04 3.84 4.16
C GLU A 87 -5.25 3.33 5.38
N ARG A 88 -5.97 2.76 6.36
CA ARG A 88 -5.36 2.24 7.58
C ARG A 88 -4.38 1.09 7.31
N TRP A 89 -4.66 0.23 6.33
CA TRP A 89 -3.82 -0.92 6.04
C TRP A 89 -2.59 -0.55 5.23
N ILE A 90 -2.72 0.45 4.35
CA ILE A 90 -1.58 1.07 3.66
C ILE A 90 -0.61 1.65 4.68
N THR A 91 -1.13 2.36 5.68
CA THR A 91 -0.31 3.06 6.66
C THR A 91 0.25 2.17 7.76
N SER A 92 -0.48 1.13 8.20
CA SER A 92 0.01 0.16 9.20
C SER A 92 1.01 -0.84 8.64
N ARG A 93 0.91 -1.20 7.35
CA ARG A 93 1.76 -2.20 6.66
C ARG A 93 1.79 -3.59 7.30
N ASP A 94 0.82 -3.92 8.13
CA ASP A 94 0.70 -5.20 8.81
C ASP A 94 -0.02 -6.27 7.95
N ARG A 95 -0.55 -5.86 6.79
CA ARG A 95 -1.36 -6.70 5.91
C ARG A 95 -1.41 -6.18 4.47
N THR A 96 -2.08 -6.93 3.58
CA THR A 96 -2.36 -6.49 2.21
C THR A 96 -3.22 -5.22 2.22
N PRO A 97 -2.84 -4.15 1.50
CA PRO A 97 -3.54 -2.86 1.53
C PRO A 97 -4.85 -2.83 0.73
N LEU A 98 -5.12 -3.89 -0.04
CA LEU A 98 -6.20 -3.98 -1.00
C LEU A 98 -7.24 -5.00 -0.58
N LEU A 99 -8.51 -4.64 -0.78
CA LEU A 99 -9.69 -5.46 -0.64
C LEU A 99 -10.20 -5.89 -2.01
N VAL A 100 -10.59 -7.15 -2.13
CA VAL A 100 -11.36 -7.64 -3.28
C VAL A 100 -12.80 -7.78 -2.84
N VAL A 101 -13.71 -7.09 -3.53
CA VAL A 101 -15.15 -7.13 -3.26
C VAL A 101 -15.87 -7.63 -4.50
N HIS A 102 -16.83 -8.53 -4.32
CA HIS A 102 -17.74 -8.93 -5.38
C HIS A 102 -18.90 -7.94 -5.46
N THR A 103 -18.98 -7.18 -6.55
CA THR A 103 -20.01 -6.14 -6.73
C THR A 103 -21.21 -6.62 -7.53
N GLY A 104 -21.06 -7.70 -8.32
CA GLY A 104 -22.12 -8.17 -9.22
C GLY A 104 -22.34 -7.29 -10.46
N VAL A 105 -21.62 -6.17 -10.58
CA VAL A 105 -21.71 -5.24 -11.72
C VAL A 105 -20.89 -5.76 -12.90
N PRO A 106 -21.48 -5.96 -14.09
CA PRO A 106 -20.80 -6.51 -15.29
C PRO A 106 -19.55 -5.75 -15.72
N GLU A 107 -19.55 -4.43 -15.56
CA GLU A 107 -18.46 -3.53 -15.95
C GLU A 107 -17.25 -3.62 -15.01
N HIS A 108 -17.45 -4.10 -13.79
CA HIS A 108 -16.39 -4.19 -12.80
C HIS A 108 -15.50 -5.40 -13.08
N SER A 109 -14.19 -5.17 -13.15
CA SER A 109 -13.21 -6.25 -13.25
C SER A 109 -11.94 -5.91 -12.49
N VAL A 110 -11.24 -6.95 -12.03
CA VAL A 110 -9.97 -6.81 -11.30
C VAL A 110 -8.91 -7.69 -11.91
N VAL A 111 -7.66 -7.24 -11.83
CA VAL A 111 -6.48 -7.98 -12.27
C VAL A 111 -5.72 -8.49 -11.03
N LEU A 112 -5.59 -9.81 -10.93
CA LEU A 112 -4.99 -10.49 -9.79
C LEU A 112 -3.81 -11.37 -10.23
N ASP A 113 -2.91 -11.66 -9.30
CA ASP A 113 -1.87 -12.68 -9.46
C ASP A 113 -2.29 -13.97 -8.74
N ALA A 114 -1.99 -15.12 -9.34
CA ALA A 114 -2.24 -16.42 -8.75
C ALA A 114 -1.00 -16.96 -8.06
N TYR A 115 -1.16 -17.34 -6.80
CA TYR A 115 -0.10 -17.86 -5.95
C TYR A 115 -0.39 -19.30 -5.53
N ALA A 116 0.60 -20.17 -5.66
CA ALA A 116 0.55 -21.51 -5.07
C ALA A 116 1.34 -21.53 -3.76
N PRO A 117 0.77 -22.11 -2.69
CA PRO A 117 1.52 -22.34 -1.46
C PRO A 117 2.59 -23.42 -1.69
N PHE A 118 3.73 -23.35 -0.99
CA PHE A 118 4.71 -24.44 -1.02
C PHE A 118 4.22 -25.69 -0.28
N ASP A 119 3.34 -25.52 0.72
CA ASP A 119 2.74 -26.62 1.47
C ASP A 119 1.36 -26.24 2.04
N LEU A 120 0.68 -27.24 2.62
CA LEU A 120 -0.65 -27.04 3.21
C LEU A 120 -0.63 -26.12 4.44
N ALA A 121 0.50 -26.06 5.17
CA ALA A 121 0.66 -25.20 6.34
C ALA A 121 0.72 -23.71 5.96
N ALA A 122 1.42 -23.37 4.89
CA ALA A 122 1.43 -22.01 4.33
C ALA A 122 0.03 -21.60 3.88
N TRP A 123 -0.71 -22.53 3.24
CA TRP A 123 -2.10 -22.30 2.86
C TRP A 123 -3.00 -22.02 4.05
N SER A 124 -2.98 -22.90 5.07
CA SER A 124 -3.83 -22.75 6.24
C SER A 124 -3.51 -21.47 7.00
N SER A 125 -2.23 -21.17 7.21
CA SER A 125 -1.78 -19.93 7.88
C SER A 125 -2.24 -18.68 7.14
N ALA A 126 -2.08 -18.62 5.81
CA ALA A 126 -2.49 -17.46 5.03
C ALA A 126 -4.01 -17.23 5.10
N ILE A 127 -4.79 -18.32 5.05
CA ILE A 127 -6.24 -18.22 5.12
C ILE A 127 -6.67 -17.80 6.52
N THR A 128 -6.08 -18.36 7.58
CA THR A 128 -6.38 -17.96 8.95
C THR A 128 -6.13 -16.47 9.14
N ALA A 129 -5.01 -15.94 8.62
CA ALA A 129 -4.70 -14.51 8.66
C ALA A 129 -5.74 -13.66 7.90
N LEU A 130 -6.14 -14.09 6.70
CA LEU A 130 -7.16 -13.39 5.91
C LEU A 130 -8.56 -13.47 6.55
N ARG A 131 -8.92 -14.59 7.18
CA ARG A 131 -10.17 -14.75 7.93
C ARG A 131 -10.23 -13.90 9.19
N ALA A 132 -9.11 -13.76 9.90
CA ALA A 132 -9.01 -12.85 11.05
C ALA A 132 -9.32 -11.40 10.66
N ASN A 133 -9.17 -11.06 9.37
CA ASN A 133 -9.50 -9.75 8.80
C ASN A 133 -10.91 -9.67 8.19
N GLY A 134 -11.77 -10.65 8.45
CA GLY A 134 -13.15 -10.69 7.94
C GLY A 134 -13.29 -11.22 6.51
N SER A 135 -12.21 -11.72 5.89
CA SER A 135 -12.27 -12.27 4.54
C SER A 135 -12.82 -13.71 4.52
N ARG A 136 -13.68 -14.00 3.56
CA ARG A 136 -14.26 -15.32 3.27
C ARG A 136 -13.72 -15.85 1.96
N ARG A 137 -13.55 -17.17 1.88
CA ARG A 137 -13.11 -17.86 0.66
C ARG A 137 -14.26 -17.86 -0.34
N LYS A 138 -14.01 -17.46 -1.58
CA LYS A 138 -14.90 -17.70 -2.73
C LYS A 138 -14.15 -18.50 -3.80
N PRO A 139 -14.57 -19.74 -4.09
CA PRO A 139 -13.99 -20.49 -5.20
C PRO A 139 -14.38 -19.84 -6.53
N THR A 140 -13.43 -19.79 -7.45
CA THR A 140 -13.60 -19.33 -8.83
C THR A 140 -12.97 -20.35 -9.78
N PRO A 141 -13.29 -20.31 -11.09
CA PRO A 141 -12.65 -21.18 -12.07
C PRO A 141 -11.12 -21.02 -12.14
N GLN A 142 -10.59 -19.83 -11.81
CA GLN A 142 -9.15 -19.55 -11.85
C GLN A 142 -8.43 -19.82 -10.52
N GLY A 143 -9.13 -19.96 -9.40
CA GLY A 143 -8.52 -20.11 -8.08
C GLY A 143 -9.48 -19.94 -6.91
N THR A 144 -8.96 -19.76 -5.71
CA THR A 144 -9.73 -19.24 -4.57
C THR A 144 -9.38 -17.76 -4.38
N VAL A 145 -10.39 -16.88 -4.42
CA VAL A 145 -10.26 -15.49 -3.98
C VAL A 145 -10.68 -15.37 -2.52
N MET A 146 -9.98 -14.52 -1.78
CA MET A 146 -10.41 -14.08 -0.46
C MET A 146 -11.17 -12.77 -0.60
N LEU A 147 -12.47 -12.82 -0.32
CA LEU A 147 -13.37 -11.67 -0.38
C LEU A 147 -13.64 -11.13 1.01
N THR A 148 -13.65 -9.82 1.16
CA THR A 148 -14.18 -9.20 2.37
C THR A 148 -15.53 -8.62 2.04
N SER A 149 -16.56 -9.00 2.81
CA SER A 149 -17.89 -8.38 2.69
C SER A 149 -17.85 -6.99 3.32
N PHE A 150 -18.45 -5.99 2.66
CA PHE A 150 -18.64 -4.66 3.25
C PHE A 150 -19.44 -4.72 4.56
N ALA A 151 -20.36 -5.67 4.71
CA ALA A 151 -21.12 -5.84 5.95
C ALA A 151 -20.25 -6.22 7.16
N HIS A 152 -19.11 -6.87 6.94
CA HIS A 152 -18.14 -7.20 7.99
C HIS A 152 -16.99 -6.19 8.05
N PHE A 153 -17.03 -5.16 7.20
CA PHE A 153 -16.01 -4.14 7.16
C PHE A 153 -16.24 -3.14 8.29
N ARG A 154 -15.19 -2.85 9.06
CA ARG A 154 -15.30 -1.94 10.20
C ARG A 154 -15.53 -0.53 9.67
N SER A 155 -16.62 0.10 10.09
CA SER A 155 -17.07 1.40 9.59
C SER A 155 -16.09 2.56 9.77
N TYR A 156 -15.07 2.41 10.63
CA TYR A 156 -14.07 3.44 10.89
C TYR A 156 -12.89 3.44 9.90
N TYR A 157 -12.85 2.52 8.94
CA TYR A 157 -11.81 2.52 7.92
C TYR A 157 -12.23 3.34 6.70
N THR A 158 -11.35 4.24 6.27
CA THR A 158 -11.48 4.95 4.99
C THR A 158 -11.05 4.03 3.84
N ILE A 159 -11.89 3.94 2.81
CA ILE A 159 -11.65 3.12 1.62
C ILE A 159 -11.80 3.91 0.33
N VAL A 160 -11.03 3.53 -0.68
CA VAL A 160 -11.06 4.14 -2.02
C VAL A 160 -11.14 3.06 -3.08
N PRO A 161 -12.11 3.13 -4.01
CA PRO A 161 -12.12 2.23 -5.16
C PRO A 161 -10.89 2.45 -6.02
N ILE A 162 -10.28 1.37 -6.48
CA ILE A 162 -9.10 1.36 -7.35
C ILE A 162 -9.57 1.01 -8.78
N PRO A 163 -9.79 2.00 -9.66
CA PRO A 163 -10.25 1.77 -11.01
C PRO A 163 -9.13 1.17 -11.89
N GLY A 164 -9.50 0.21 -12.75
CA GLY A 164 -8.62 -0.26 -13.82
C GLY A 164 -7.38 -1.03 -13.35
N VAL A 165 -6.32 -0.99 -14.17
CA VAL A 165 -5.20 -1.96 -14.15
C VAL A 165 -3.86 -1.34 -13.71
N GLU A 166 -3.73 -0.01 -13.70
CA GLU A 166 -2.45 0.67 -13.45
C GLU A 166 -2.19 0.91 -11.95
N HIS A 167 -1.76 -0.14 -11.25
CA HIS A 167 -1.59 -0.11 -9.80
C HIS A 167 -0.49 0.86 -9.31
N LEU A 168 0.56 1.08 -10.10
CA LEU A 168 1.70 1.91 -9.71
C LEU A 168 1.34 3.41 -9.63
N ALA A 169 0.69 3.94 -10.67
CA ALA A 169 0.28 5.35 -10.69
C ALA A 169 -0.72 5.64 -9.57
N MET A 170 -1.67 4.74 -9.35
CA MET A 170 -2.63 4.84 -8.25
C MET A 170 -1.93 4.79 -6.89
N GLN A 171 -0.94 3.92 -6.70
CA GLN A 171 -0.18 3.88 -5.46
C GLN A 171 0.52 5.21 -5.16
N GLN A 172 1.17 5.81 -6.16
CA GLN A 172 1.83 7.12 -6.00
C GLN A 172 0.83 8.20 -5.60
N GLN A 173 -0.36 8.18 -6.19
CA GLN A 173 -1.41 9.13 -5.89
C GLN A 173 -1.98 8.94 -4.47
N LEU A 174 -2.25 7.69 -4.07
CA LEU A 174 -2.66 7.38 -2.70
C LEU A 174 -1.61 7.83 -1.68
N TYR A 175 -0.32 7.62 -1.98
CA TYR A 175 0.76 8.03 -1.09
C TYR A 175 0.81 9.55 -0.97
N ALA A 176 0.69 10.29 -2.07
CA ALA A 176 0.63 11.75 -2.04
C ALA A 176 -0.52 12.25 -1.15
N THR A 177 -1.74 11.71 -1.34
CA THR A 177 -2.92 12.08 -0.54
C THR A 177 -2.74 11.75 0.95
N ILE A 178 -2.26 10.54 1.28
CA ILE A 178 -2.00 10.13 2.66
C ILE A 178 -0.93 11.02 3.31
N ASN A 179 0.14 11.32 2.59
CA ASN A 179 1.23 12.13 3.10
C ASN A 179 0.76 13.54 3.39
N LEU A 180 0.03 14.18 2.47
CA LEU A 180 -0.52 15.53 2.67
C LEU A 180 -1.49 15.59 3.86
N LEU A 181 -2.30 14.55 4.04
CA LEU A 181 -3.17 14.41 5.21
C LEU A 181 -2.35 14.32 6.51
N ARG A 182 -1.33 13.46 6.56
CA ARG A 182 -0.48 13.24 7.75
C ARG A 182 0.45 14.40 8.07
N MET A 183 0.82 15.21 7.07
CA MET A 183 1.53 16.49 7.23
C MET A 183 0.59 17.63 7.63
N GLY A 184 -0.72 17.37 7.78
CA GLY A 184 -1.71 18.38 8.16
C GLY A 184 -1.94 19.45 7.09
N CYS A 185 -1.60 19.17 5.83
CA CYS A 185 -1.76 20.11 4.72
C CYS A 185 -3.13 20.00 4.03
N SER A 186 -3.81 18.86 4.16
CA SER A 186 -5.20 18.71 3.73
C SER A 186 -6.18 18.82 4.90
N ALA A 187 -7.29 19.53 4.69
CA ALA A 187 -8.39 19.61 5.64
C ALA A 187 -9.35 18.43 5.43
N ARG A 188 -9.10 17.29 6.11
CA ARG A 188 -9.98 16.09 6.14
C ARG A 188 -10.57 15.70 4.77
N SER A 189 -9.90 16.00 3.66
CA SER A 189 -10.42 15.63 2.34
C SER A 189 -10.47 14.12 2.30
N ALA A 190 -11.58 13.60 1.77
CA ALA A 190 -11.76 12.17 1.55
C ALA A 190 -10.46 11.57 1.02
N PHE A 191 -10.04 10.45 1.60
CA PHE A 191 -9.06 9.58 0.96
C PHE A 191 -9.62 9.34 -0.45
N THR A 192 -8.98 9.86 -1.49
CA THR A 192 -9.40 9.75 -2.89
C THR A 192 -8.19 9.55 -3.79
N LEU A 193 -8.46 9.11 -5.02
CA LEU A 193 -7.50 9.08 -6.14
C LEU A 193 -7.58 10.36 -6.97
N GLU A 194 -8.07 11.46 -6.43
CA GLU A 194 -8.08 12.74 -7.13
C GLU A 194 -6.78 13.50 -6.86
N ASP A 195 -6.43 14.41 -7.76
CA ASP A 195 -5.29 15.30 -7.50
C ASP A 195 -5.64 16.23 -6.33
N PRO A 196 -4.66 16.54 -5.45
CA PRO A 196 -4.90 17.46 -4.36
C PRO A 196 -5.34 18.82 -4.91
N GLY A 197 -6.36 19.43 -4.30
CA GLY A 197 -6.84 20.75 -4.68
C GLY A 197 -5.79 21.84 -4.46
N GLU A 198 -5.88 22.94 -5.19
CA GLU A 198 -4.87 24.02 -5.18
C GLU A 198 -4.61 24.58 -3.78
N THR A 199 -5.65 24.72 -2.95
CA THR A 199 -5.51 25.17 -1.55
C THR A 199 -4.66 24.25 -0.69
N THR A 200 -4.72 22.93 -0.93
CA THR A 200 -3.87 21.94 -0.25
C THR A 200 -2.43 22.07 -0.72
N LYS A 201 -2.23 22.38 -2.00
CA LYS A 201 -0.92 22.61 -2.59
C LYS A 201 -0.27 23.87 -2.01
N ASP A 202 -0.98 24.98 -2.01
CA ASP A 202 -0.51 26.27 -1.47
C ASP A 202 -0.15 26.15 0.01
N ARG A 203 -0.99 25.46 0.79
CA ARG A 203 -0.73 25.20 2.21
C ARG A 203 0.54 24.38 2.41
N PHE A 204 0.77 23.39 1.56
CA PHE A 204 1.96 22.57 1.63
C PHE A 204 3.22 23.35 1.24
N ILE A 205 3.20 24.10 0.12
CA ILE A 205 4.33 24.95 -0.30
C ILE A 205 4.68 25.98 0.78
N SER A 206 3.68 26.71 1.27
CA SER A 206 3.87 27.73 2.32
C SER A 206 4.35 27.16 3.65
N SER A 207 3.90 25.96 4.04
CA SER A 207 4.32 25.34 5.30
C SER A 207 5.78 24.87 5.27
N TYR A 208 6.23 24.34 4.12
CA TYR A 208 7.55 23.74 3.97
C TYR A 208 8.58 24.64 3.27
N LEU A 209 8.19 25.87 2.90
CA LEU A 209 9.03 26.86 2.23
C LEU A 209 9.75 26.28 1.00
N LEU A 210 9.05 25.44 0.25
CA LEU A 210 9.61 24.86 -0.96
C LEU A 210 9.74 25.94 -2.02
N PRO A 211 10.85 25.99 -2.77
CA PRO A 211 10.93 26.89 -3.91
C PRO A 211 9.79 26.54 -4.86
N GLU A 212 8.94 27.53 -5.13
CA GLU A 212 7.93 27.41 -6.17
C GLU A 212 8.65 27.02 -7.45
N SER A 213 8.38 25.82 -7.97
CA SER A 213 8.97 25.40 -9.24
C SER A 213 8.46 26.36 -10.30
N THR A 214 9.24 27.40 -10.60
CA THR A 214 9.04 28.32 -11.70
C THR A 214 9.25 27.57 -13.00
N VAL A 215 8.30 26.70 -13.36
CA VAL A 215 8.14 26.26 -14.74
C VAL A 215 7.56 27.46 -15.48
N HIS A 216 8.44 28.31 -16.02
CA HIS A 216 8.03 29.27 -17.04
C HIS A 216 7.38 28.50 -18.20
N PRO A 217 6.13 28.79 -18.60
CA PRO A 217 5.56 28.24 -19.80
C PRO A 217 6.20 28.95 -20.99
N THR A 218 7.38 28.49 -21.41
CA THR A 218 7.92 28.87 -22.71
C THR A 218 7.43 27.87 -23.74
N THR A 219 6.72 28.42 -24.71
CA THR A 219 6.20 27.82 -25.95
C THR A 219 4.98 26.93 -25.82
N ALA A 220 3.87 27.50 -26.27
CA ALA A 220 2.65 26.82 -26.66
C ALA A 220 2.98 25.69 -27.64
N THR A 221 2.67 24.46 -27.26
CA THR A 221 2.30 23.41 -28.21
C THR A 221 1.13 22.65 -27.60
N THR A 222 -0.01 22.82 -28.26
CA THR A 222 -1.28 22.12 -28.08
C THR A 222 -1.06 20.61 -27.99
N GLY A 223 -1.29 20.03 -26.81
CA GLY A 223 -1.26 18.58 -26.64
C GLY A 223 -1.34 18.11 -25.20
N ARG A 224 -2.57 17.86 -24.73
CA ARG A 224 -2.93 17.05 -23.55
C ARG A 224 -2.26 17.41 -22.21
N HIS A 225 -3.04 18.07 -21.36
CA HIS A 225 -3.04 18.02 -19.89
C HIS A 225 -1.99 17.11 -19.21
N SER A 226 -0.72 17.46 -19.25
CA SER A 226 0.25 17.02 -18.27
C SER A 226 0.40 18.16 -17.27
N SER A 227 -0.60 18.32 -16.39
CA SER A 227 -0.40 19.16 -15.21
C SER A 227 0.88 18.67 -14.53
N PRO A 228 1.82 19.57 -14.18
CA PRO A 228 2.98 19.18 -13.39
C PRO A 228 2.39 18.64 -12.08
N ARG A 229 2.34 17.31 -11.96
CA ARG A 229 1.85 16.65 -10.76
C ARG A 229 2.61 17.28 -9.62
N PHE A 230 1.88 17.68 -8.58
CA PHE A 230 2.36 18.25 -7.34
C PHE A 230 3.27 17.26 -6.60
N SER A 231 4.41 16.96 -7.24
CA SER A 231 5.29 15.80 -7.03
C SER A 231 6.66 16.21 -6.51
N SER A 232 6.83 17.50 -6.20
CA SER A 232 8.14 18.05 -5.88
C SER A 232 8.61 17.67 -4.48
N PHE A 233 7.69 17.44 -3.53
CA PHE A 233 8.09 16.93 -2.21
C PHE A 233 7.97 15.43 -2.09
N LYS A 234 9.13 14.83 -1.91
CA LYS A 234 9.32 13.42 -1.68
C LYS A 234 9.52 13.19 -0.20
N VAL A 235 8.92 12.12 0.31
CA VAL A 235 9.04 11.71 1.72
C VAL A 235 10.28 10.83 1.92
N GLU A 236 10.80 10.27 0.83
CA GLU A 236 12.00 9.44 0.78
C GLU A 236 13.22 10.08 1.47
N PRO A 237 13.51 11.40 1.38
CA PRO A 237 14.59 12.03 2.13
C PRO A 237 14.41 11.97 3.65
N ILE A 238 13.18 12.11 4.15
CA ILE A 238 12.87 11.98 5.59
C ILE A 238 13.16 10.55 6.04
N GLN A 239 12.64 9.58 5.30
CA GLN A 239 12.86 8.15 5.57
C GLN A 239 14.35 7.79 5.50
N ALA A 240 15.06 8.25 4.47
CA ALA A 240 16.49 8.04 4.33
C ALA A 240 17.29 8.65 5.49
N ALA A 241 16.94 9.86 5.93
CA ALA A 241 17.58 10.49 7.08
C ALA A 241 17.34 9.71 8.38
N LEU A 242 16.10 9.27 8.64
CA LEU A 242 15.79 8.41 9.79
C LEU A 242 16.57 7.09 9.74
N ALA A 243 16.75 6.51 8.55
CA ALA A 243 17.57 5.31 8.36
C ALA A 243 19.05 5.57 8.66
N ILE A 244 19.61 6.71 8.20
CA ILE A 244 21.00 7.11 8.49
C ILE A 244 21.26 7.22 10.00
N PHE A 245 20.30 7.74 10.76
CA PHE A 245 20.38 7.81 12.23
C PHE A 245 20.07 6.48 12.94
N GLY A 246 19.91 5.38 12.19
CA GLY A 246 19.69 4.05 12.75
C GLY A 246 18.32 3.87 13.43
N ILE A 247 17.36 4.76 13.16
CA ILE A 247 16.06 4.77 13.84
C ILE A 247 15.24 3.51 13.53
N TYR A 248 15.35 2.98 12.30
CA TYR A 248 14.60 1.79 11.89
C TYR A 248 15.22 0.45 12.33
N SER A 249 16.47 0.43 12.81
CA SER A 249 17.25 -0.81 12.95
C SER A 249 16.94 -1.67 14.19
N ILE A 250 16.18 -1.17 15.17
CA ILE A 250 15.98 -1.88 16.46
C ILE A 250 14.55 -2.44 16.59
N GLU A 251 13.54 -1.72 16.11
CA GLU A 251 12.12 -2.11 16.31
C GLU A 251 11.45 -2.65 15.03
N PHE A 252 12.03 -2.41 13.85
CA PHE A 252 11.38 -2.67 12.55
C PHE A 252 12.09 -3.71 11.68
N ALA A 253 12.94 -4.56 12.26
CA ALA A 253 13.73 -5.58 11.55
C ALA A 253 12.91 -6.59 10.72
N SER A 254 11.59 -6.66 10.94
CA SER A 254 10.66 -7.49 10.16
C SER A 254 10.21 -6.86 8.83
N VAL A 255 10.48 -5.57 8.61
CA VAL A 255 10.08 -4.81 7.42
C VAL A 255 11.28 -4.72 6.45
N SER A 256 11.05 -5.04 5.18
CA SER A 256 12.09 -4.94 4.14
C SER A 256 12.64 -3.51 4.02
N HIS A 257 13.95 -3.35 3.87
CA HIS A 257 14.60 -2.04 3.73
C HIS A 257 14.05 -1.21 2.55
N SER A 258 13.62 -1.88 1.48
CA SER A 258 12.95 -1.22 0.34
C SER A 258 11.57 -0.64 0.69
N LEU A 259 10.90 -1.18 1.70
CA LEU A 259 9.64 -0.62 2.20
C LEU A 259 9.91 0.56 3.13
N LEU A 260 11.07 0.63 3.79
CA LEU A 260 11.38 1.74 4.70
C LEU A 260 11.55 3.07 3.97
N VAL A 261 12.03 3.05 2.72
CA VAL A 261 12.24 4.25 1.88
C VAL A 261 11.43 4.13 0.59
N ASP A 262 10.11 4.22 0.71
CA ASP A 262 9.15 4.04 -0.38
C ASP A 262 8.25 5.27 -0.63
N GLY A 263 8.51 6.37 0.10
CA GLY A 263 7.79 7.62 -0.07
C GLY A 263 6.43 7.69 0.65
N LEU A 264 6.07 6.73 1.50
CA LEU A 264 4.85 6.78 2.30
C LEU A 264 5.13 7.11 3.77
N LEU A 265 4.43 8.11 4.32
CA LEU A 265 4.38 8.43 5.75
C LEU A 265 3.55 7.41 6.54
N CYS A 266 4.03 6.17 6.57
CA CYS A 266 3.44 5.05 7.31
C CYS A 266 3.62 5.21 8.83
N ASP A 267 2.93 4.37 9.61
CA ASP A 267 2.96 4.41 11.07
C ASP A 267 4.39 4.21 11.63
N THR A 268 5.19 3.35 10.98
CA THR A 268 6.62 3.16 11.27
C THR A 268 7.43 4.44 11.09
N THR A 269 7.17 5.22 10.04
CA THR A 269 7.87 6.49 9.79
C THR A 269 7.51 7.52 10.85
N LEU A 270 6.24 7.60 11.25
CA LEU A 270 5.80 8.50 12.30
C LEU A 270 6.34 8.12 13.68
N ALA A 271 6.40 6.82 13.99
CA ALA A 271 7.07 6.33 15.20
C ALA A 271 8.56 6.69 15.19
N GLY A 272 9.22 6.48 14.05
CA GLY A 272 10.61 6.85 13.85
C GLY A 272 10.88 8.34 14.06
N ASN A 273 10.01 9.22 13.58
CA ASN A 273 10.09 10.65 13.89
C ASN A 273 10.10 10.89 15.41
N LYS A 274 9.10 10.35 16.14
CA LYS A 274 9.01 10.55 17.59
C LYS A 274 10.27 10.10 18.32
N ILE A 275 10.80 8.93 17.93
CA ILE A 275 12.03 8.36 18.46
C ILE A 275 13.23 9.27 18.15
N TRP A 276 13.37 9.71 16.90
CA TRP A 276 14.46 10.60 16.49
C TRP A 276 14.40 11.93 17.23
N THR A 277 13.21 12.54 17.33
CA THR A 277 13.00 13.81 18.01
C THR A 277 13.39 13.70 19.48
N ALA A 278 12.96 12.65 20.18
CA ALA A 278 13.31 12.46 21.59
C ALA A 278 14.80 12.14 21.81
N ARG A 279 15.41 11.32 20.94
CA ARG A 279 16.79 10.84 21.14
C ARG A 279 17.87 11.75 20.59
N ILE A 280 17.57 12.50 19.53
CA ILE A 280 18.57 13.26 18.74
C ILE A 280 18.09 14.71 18.55
N GLY A 281 16.86 14.92 18.10
CA GLY A 281 16.33 16.26 17.80
C GLY A 281 16.39 17.20 19.01
N ALA A 282 15.77 16.80 20.12
CA ALA A 282 15.73 17.62 21.33
C ALA A 282 17.13 17.82 21.94
N PRO A 283 17.97 16.78 22.13
CA PRO A 283 19.30 16.96 22.74
C PRO A 283 20.31 17.70 21.85
N CYS A 284 20.28 17.50 20.53
CA CYS A 284 21.34 18.01 19.64
C CYS A 284 21.02 19.34 18.98
N VAL A 285 19.73 19.64 18.73
CA VAL A 285 19.31 20.84 17.98
C VAL A 285 18.18 21.60 18.66
N GLY A 286 17.85 21.26 19.92
CA GLY A 286 16.85 21.98 20.71
C GLY A 286 15.43 21.88 20.16
N LEU A 287 15.13 20.85 19.36
CA LEU A 287 13.80 20.67 18.79
C LEU A 287 12.79 20.32 19.90
N LEU A 288 11.79 21.17 20.11
CA LEU A 288 10.70 20.91 21.03
C LEU A 288 9.78 19.82 20.46
N GLN A 289 9.14 19.06 21.35
CA GLN A 289 8.21 18.00 20.95
C GLN A 289 7.04 18.61 20.15
N PRO A 290 6.67 18.08 18.97
CA PRO A 290 5.73 18.75 18.07
C PRO A 290 4.35 18.98 18.70
N THR A 291 3.84 20.21 18.54
CA THR A 291 2.45 20.60 18.83
C THR A 291 1.54 20.10 17.70
N ASP A 292 0.76 19.05 17.96
CA ASP A 292 -0.32 18.47 17.12
C ASP A 292 0.01 17.98 15.69
N ARG A 293 1.03 18.50 15.01
CA ARG A 293 1.46 18.06 13.68
C ARG A 293 2.54 17.00 13.79
N ILE A 294 2.33 15.84 13.17
CA ILE A 294 3.24 14.71 13.32
C ILE A 294 4.55 14.93 12.54
N ILE A 295 4.48 15.61 11.39
CA ILE A 295 5.64 16.09 10.64
C ILE A 295 5.37 17.55 10.28
N ASP A 296 6.20 18.45 10.80
CA ASP A 296 6.17 19.87 10.49
C ASP A 296 7.49 20.30 9.82
N SER A 297 7.52 21.53 9.31
CA SER A 297 8.71 22.03 8.62
C SER A 297 9.92 22.19 9.52
N SER A 298 9.71 22.48 10.81
CA SER A 298 10.80 22.58 11.80
C SER A 298 11.52 21.23 11.98
N PHE A 299 10.77 20.13 12.13
CA PHE A 299 11.32 18.79 12.18
C PHE A 299 12.09 18.43 10.91
N VAL A 300 11.49 18.66 9.73
CA VAL A 300 12.14 18.30 8.45
C VAL A 300 13.44 19.09 8.25
N ALA A 301 13.42 20.40 8.54
CA ALA A 301 14.60 21.24 8.47
C ALA A 301 15.70 20.77 9.43
N ALA A 302 15.36 20.47 10.68
CA ALA A 302 16.28 19.98 11.70
C ALA A 302 16.92 18.64 11.31
N LEU A 303 16.10 17.68 10.86
CA LEU A 303 16.53 16.35 10.45
C LEU A 303 17.51 16.41 9.28
N LEU A 304 17.16 17.12 8.19
CA LEU A 304 18.00 17.22 7.01
C LEU A 304 19.26 18.06 7.26
N SER A 305 19.16 19.13 8.05
CA SER A 305 20.31 19.95 8.43
C SER A 305 21.34 19.14 9.21
N LEU A 306 20.91 18.26 10.12
CA LEU A 306 21.83 17.43 10.88
C LEU A 306 22.54 16.38 10.01
N VAL A 307 21.84 15.81 9.01
CA VAL A 307 22.48 14.93 8.01
C VAL A 307 23.55 15.69 7.22
N LEU A 308 23.22 16.89 6.72
CA LEU A 308 24.14 17.73 5.97
C LEU A 308 25.34 18.17 6.82
N ALA A 309 25.11 18.59 8.07
CA ALA A 309 26.17 18.96 9.00
C ALA A 309 27.12 17.79 9.29
N THR A 310 26.57 16.59 9.49
CA THR A 310 27.36 15.37 9.71
C THR A 310 28.23 15.06 8.49
N ARG A 311 27.64 15.09 7.29
CA ARG A 311 28.38 14.89 6.03
C ARG A 311 29.51 15.91 5.89
N ASN A 312 29.22 17.19 6.10
CA ASN A 312 30.19 18.27 5.93
C ASN A 312 31.36 18.12 6.91
N ARG A 313 31.08 17.80 8.18
CA ARG A 313 32.13 17.55 9.19
C ARG A 313 33.04 16.38 8.80
N LEU A 314 32.49 15.29 8.29
CA LEU A 314 33.27 14.13 7.81
C LEU A 314 34.14 14.47 6.59
N THR A 315 33.65 15.31 5.68
CA THR A 315 34.46 15.75 4.53
C THR A 315 35.60 16.66 4.95
N SER A 316 35.37 17.57 5.90
CA SER A 316 36.39 18.46 6.43
C SER A 316 37.49 17.71 7.19
N SER A 317 37.14 16.72 8.01
CA SER A 317 38.13 15.91 8.74
C SER A 317 39.01 15.07 7.80
N ARG A 318 38.44 14.57 6.70
CA ARG A 318 39.20 13.85 5.66
C ARG A 318 40.21 14.76 4.95
N ALA A 319 39.85 16.00 4.65
CA ALA A 319 40.74 16.97 4.01
C ALA A 319 41.94 17.35 4.92
N ILE A 320 41.71 17.46 6.23
CA ILE A 320 42.77 17.72 7.23
C ILE A 320 43.77 16.54 7.26
N HIS A 321 43.27 15.30 7.29
CA HIS A 321 44.14 14.12 7.29
C HIS A 321 44.93 13.92 5.99
N SER A 322 44.42 14.34 4.82
CA SER A 322 45.18 14.28 3.57
C SER A 322 46.29 15.33 3.48
N SER A 323 46.06 16.54 3.99
CA SER A 323 47.07 17.62 4.00
C SER A 323 48.22 17.34 4.97
N ALA A 324 47.94 16.63 6.07
CA ALA A 324 48.97 16.23 7.05
C ALA A 324 49.93 15.14 6.51
N ARG A 325 49.57 14.38 5.46
CA ARG A 325 50.45 13.35 4.86
C ARG A 325 51.41 13.91 3.80
N THR A 326 51.18 15.10 3.27
CA THR A 326 52.05 15.72 2.26
C THR A 326 53.22 16.50 2.86
N HIS A 327 53.28 16.64 4.19
CA HIS A 327 54.41 17.21 4.92
C HIS A 327 55.13 16.13 5.75
N SER A 328 55.67 15.09 5.11
CA SER A 328 56.86 14.41 5.67
C SER A 328 58.09 15.16 5.15
N PRO A 329 58.90 15.80 6.00
CA PRO A 329 60.15 16.40 5.54
C PRO A 329 61.07 15.26 5.11
N SER A 330 61.51 15.30 3.86
CA SER A 330 62.65 14.53 3.38
C SER A 330 63.87 14.91 4.22
N HIS A 331 64.26 14.00 5.12
CA HIS A 331 65.58 13.99 5.73
C HIS A 331 66.65 13.66 4.67
#